data_AF-A0AAF0YKZ4-F1
#
_entry.id   AF-A0AAF0YKZ4-F1
#
_cell.length_a   1.000
_cell.length_b   1.000
_cell.length_c   1.000
_cell.angle_alpha   90.00
_cell.angle_beta   90.00
_cell.angle_gamma   90.00
#
_symmetry.space_group_name_H-M   'P 1'
#
loop_
_entity.id
_entity.type
_entity.pdbx_description
1 polymer ?
#
loop_
_entity_poly.entity_id
_entity_poly.type
_entity_poly.pdbx_seq_one_letter_code
_entity_poly.pdbx_strand_id
1 'polypeptide(L)'
;MFTTGEFANICNVKKQTLFHYDDIDLLKPEYVAPNGYRYYSFQQAEVFTVIEILKEIGMSLSDIKDFLNANNLKETAEMLTEKAEMMQQKIEALQRTKEIIQNKKEQIVNAINLDIDNITIEHLEREYYVLSKNILNSTDKEFTEVMMSFIKHIKEEGLDIGYPVGGVIPKAQIEKNDYLNVSHLFMRIKEKALKNPFIRKSCTYAVGYHKGSYIKTYETYEKMKSFIDSNGYQISGDTIEEYVIDGLSAIGEEDYITKIMIQVEGK
;
A
#
# COMPACT_ATOMS: atom_id res chain seq x y z
N MET A 1 5.89 46.35 -22.17
CA MET A 1 5.33 46.15 -20.83
C MET A 1 3.85 45.82 -20.94
N PHE A 2 3.32 45.05 -20.01
CA PHE A 2 1.95 44.55 -19.94
C PHE A 2 1.27 45.13 -18.70
N THR A 3 0.02 45.55 -18.82
CA THR A 3 -0.81 45.87 -17.65
C THR A 3 -1.01 44.62 -16.79
N THR A 4 -1.40 44.77 -15.51
CA THR A 4 -1.72 43.62 -14.63
C THR A 4 -2.69 42.63 -15.27
N GLY A 5 -3.65 43.10 -16.07
CA GLY A 5 -4.62 42.23 -16.74
C GLY A 5 -4.02 41.43 -17.89
N GLU A 6 -3.23 42.08 -18.73
CA GLU A 6 -2.53 41.41 -19.83
C GLU A 6 -1.52 40.40 -19.29
N PHE A 7 -0.74 40.77 -18.27
CA PHE A 7 0.22 39.88 -17.63
C PHE A 7 -0.46 38.68 -16.96
N ALA A 8 -1.55 38.91 -16.22
CA ALA A 8 -2.34 37.83 -15.61
C ALA A 8 -2.88 36.84 -16.66
N ASN A 9 -3.33 37.34 -17.81
CA ASN A 9 -3.79 36.49 -18.91
C ASN A 9 -2.65 35.68 -19.54
N ILE A 10 -1.47 36.29 -19.75
CA ILE A 10 -0.27 35.61 -20.27
C ILE A 10 0.17 34.49 -19.32
N CYS A 11 0.19 34.78 -18.01
CA CYS A 11 0.58 33.84 -16.97
C CYS A 11 -0.54 32.88 -16.54
N ASN A 12 -1.72 32.95 -17.17
CA ASN A 12 -2.89 32.15 -16.84
C ASN A 12 -3.30 32.16 -15.36
N VAL A 13 -3.26 33.35 -14.73
CA VAL A 13 -3.66 33.56 -13.34
C VAL A 13 -4.66 34.69 -13.20
N LYS A 14 -5.24 34.81 -12.00
CA LYS A 14 -6.10 35.95 -11.66
C LYS A 14 -5.23 37.16 -11.32
N LYS A 15 -5.72 38.38 -11.59
CA LYS A 15 -5.06 39.64 -11.18
C LYS A 15 -4.76 39.65 -9.68
N GLN A 16 -5.63 39.07 -8.85
CA GLN A 16 -5.44 38.93 -7.40
C GLN A 16 -4.15 38.18 -7.04
N THR A 17 -3.73 37.20 -7.83
CA THR A 17 -2.47 36.47 -7.61
C THR A 17 -1.27 37.41 -7.74
N LEU A 18 -1.26 38.28 -8.74
CA LEU A 18 -0.18 39.25 -8.96
C LEU A 18 -0.18 40.34 -7.88
N PHE A 19 -1.35 40.78 -7.41
CA PHE A 19 -1.41 41.69 -6.27
C PHE A 19 -0.87 41.03 -5.00
N HIS A 20 -1.24 39.78 -4.74
CA HIS A 20 -0.70 39.04 -3.61
C HIS A 20 0.83 38.88 -3.69
N TYR A 21 1.37 38.58 -4.87
CA TYR A 21 2.83 38.47 -5.07
C TYR A 21 3.55 39.81 -4.92
N ASP A 22 2.93 40.92 -5.30
CA ASP A 22 3.43 42.27 -5.00
C ASP A 22 3.43 42.53 -3.48
N ASP A 23 2.33 42.21 -2.79
CA ASP A 23 2.16 42.43 -1.34
C ASP A 23 3.18 41.69 -0.48
N ILE A 24 3.62 40.50 -0.90
CA ILE A 24 4.62 39.70 -0.18
C ILE A 24 6.05 39.93 -0.70
N ASP A 25 6.26 40.89 -1.59
CA ASP A 25 7.50 41.15 -2.35
C ASP A 25 8.08 39.93 -3.09
N LEU A 26 7.24 39.05 -3.59
CA LEU A 26 7.67 37.91 -4.41
C LEU A 26 7.86 38.31 -5.88
N LEU A 27 6.95 39.12 -6.43
CA LEU A 27 7.04 39.63 -7.80
C LEU A 27 6.39 41.02 -7.89
N LYS A 28 7.20 42.07 -7.81
CA LYS A 28 6.75 43.46 -7.92
C LYS A 28 6.59 43.89 -9.37
N PRO A 29 5.65 44.77 -9.71
CA PRO A 29 5.61 45.38 -11.04
C PRO A 29 6.91 46.15 -11.31
N GLU A 30 7.42 46.06 -12.54
CA GLU A 30 8.61 46.81 -12.96
C GLU A 30 8.35 48.32 -13.01
N TYR A 31 7.10 48.72 -13.26
CA TYR A 31 6.70 50.12 -13.23
C TYR A 31 5.30 50.31 -12.63
N VAL A 32 5.18 51.31 -11.75
CA VAL A 32 3.90 51.80 -11.23
C VAL A 32 3.70 53.24 -11.73
N ALA A 33 2.66 53.43 -12.55
CA ALA A 33 2.32 54.74 -13.10
C ALA A 33 1.74 55.67 -12.01
N PRO A 34 1.78 57.01 -12.21
CA PRO A 34 1.25 57.98 -11.25
C PRO A 34 -0.23 57.79 -10.90
N ASN A 35 -1.01 57.17 -11.79
CA ASN A 35 -2.42 56.83 -11.58
C ASN A 35 -2.62 55.49 -10.85
N GLY A 36 -1.55 54.87 -10.35
CA GLY A 36 -1.58 53.59 -9.62
C GLY A 36 -1.61 52.34 -10.50
N TYR A 37 -1.56 52.48 -11.83
CA TYR A 37 -1.51 51.32 -12.73
C TYR A 37 -0.16 50.63 -12.68
N ARG A 38 -0.19 49.29 -12.58
CA ARG A 38 0.99 48.43 -12.53
C ARG A 38 1.30 47.83 -13.90
N TYR A 39 2.59 47.80 -14.22
CA TYR A 39 3.11 47.29 -15.48
C TYR A 39 4.22 46.29 -15.24
N TYR A 40 4.18 45.20 -16.00
CA TYR A 40 5.12 44.09 -15.92
C TYR A 40 5.85 43.91 -17.26
N SER A 41 7.09 43.43 -17.24
CA SER A 41 7.85 43.16 -18.48
C SER A 41 7.75 41.71 -18.94
N PHE A 42 8.34 41.42 -20.09
CA PHE A 42 8.49 40.06 -20.60
C PHE A 42 9.44 39.24 -19.71
N GLN A 43 10.53 39.84 -19.24
CA GLN A 43 11.49 39.21 -18.33
C GLN A 43 10.81 38.76 -17.03
N GLN A 44 9.84 39.53 -16.54
CA GLN A 44 9.07 39.13 -15.37
C GLN A 44 8.14 37.93 -15.63
N ALA A 45 7.78 37.64 -16.89
CA ALA A 45 7.05 36.42 -17.23
C ALA A 45 7.97 35.19 -17.14
N GLU A 46 9.26 35.32 -17.45
CA GLU A 46 10.25 34.25 -17.24
C GLU A 46 10.43 33.98 -15.74
N VAL A 47 10.55 35.03 -14.92
CA VAL A 47 10.58 34.90 -13.45
C VAL A 47 9.29 34.26 -12.92
N PHE A 48 8.12 34.66 -13.43
CA PHE A 48 6.85 34.05 -13.07
C PHE A 48 6.82 32.55 -13.39
N THR A 49 7.37 32.15 -14.54
CA THR A 49 7.46 30.74 -14.92
C THR A 49 8.29 29.94 -13.90
N VAL A 50 9.40 30.52 -13.43
CA VAL A 50 10.21 29.91 -12.37
C VAL A 50 9.42 29.80 -11.06
N ILE A 51 8.67 30.84 -10.67
CA ILE A 51 7.80 30.79 -9.47
C ILE A 51 6.80 29.65 -9.57
N GLU A 52 6.14 29.45 -10.72
CA GLU A 52 5.18 28.35 -10.90
C GLU A 52 5.84 26.98 -10.81
N ILE A 53 7.00 26.78 -11.44
CA ILE A 53 7.75 25.52 -11.34
C ILE A 53 8.10 25.21 -9.87
N LEU A 54 8.56 26.22 -9.12
CA LEU A 54 8.95 26.05 -7.71
C LEU A 54 7.72 25.78 -6.82
N LYS A 55 6.57 26.37 -7.12
CA LYS A 55 5.29 26.04 -6.46
C LYS A 55 4.86 24.60 -6.76
N GLU A 56 5.00 24.14 -8.00
CA GLU A 56 4.63 22.78 -8.42
C GLU A 56 5.45 21.71 -7.67
N ILE A 57 6.73 21.97 -7.39
CA ILE A 57 7.56 21.07 -6.56
C ILE A 57 7.30 21.22 -5.05
N GLY A 58 6.33 22.06 -4.65
CA GLY A 58 5.83 22.19 -3.30
C GLY A 58 6.61 23.14 -2.40
N MET A 59 7.34 24.11 -2.96
CA MET A 59 7.94 25.19 -2.17
C MET A 59 6.89 26.19 -1.70
N SER A 60 7.07 26.73 -0.49
CA SER A 60 6.23 27.82 0.00
C SER A 60 6.59 29.13 -0.72
N LEU A 61 5.66 30.09 -0.80
CA LEU A 61 5.94 31.39 -1.40
C LEU A 61 7.08 32.14 -0.69
N SER A 62 7.30 31.87 0.60
CA SER A 62 8.43 32.39 1.36
C SER A 62 9.75 31.82 0.85
N ASP A 63 9.85 30.49 0.74
CA ASP A 63 11.08 29.84 0.25
C ASP A 63 11.41 30.24 -1.19
N ILE A 64 10.37 30.47 -2.02
CA ILE A 64 10.55 30.94 -3.40
C ILE A 64 11.06 32.37 -3.43
N LYS A 65 10.57 33.24 -2.54
CA LYS A 65 11.09 34.60 -2.40
C LYS A 65 12.56 34.56 -2.01
N ASP A 66 12.93 33.73 -1.05
CA ASP A 66 14.33 33.58 -0.61
C ASP A 66 15.20 33.02 -1.75
N PHE A 67 14.70 32.05 -2.51
CA PHE A 67 15.37 31.51 -3.71
C PHE A 67 15.62 32.58 -4.78
N LEU A 68 14.62 33.40 -5.10
CA LEU A 68 14.74 34.45 -6.12
C LEU A 68 15.67 35.58 -5.69
N ASN A 69 15.80 35.81 -4.38
CA ASN A 69 16.70 36.81 -3.80
C ASN A 69 18.07 36.23 -3.40
N ALA A 70 18.26 34.92 -3.53
CA ALA A 70 19.49 34.25 -3.10
C ALA A 70 20.66 34.70 -3.99
N ASN A 71 21.60 35.43 -3.39
CA ASN A 71 22.89 35.72 -4.02
C ASN A 71 23.86 34.51 -3.98
N ASN A 72 23.38 33.35 -3.51
CA ASN A 72 24.19 32.16 -3.31
C ASN A 72 23.65 30.97 -4.12
N LEU A 73 24.18 30.82 -5.34
CA LEU A 73 23.87 29.70 -6.24
C LEU A 73 24.11 28.32 -5.59
N LYS A 74 24.99 28.24 -4.58
CA LYS A 74 25.29 27.00 -3.87
C LYS A 74 24.14 26.55 -2.97
N GLU A 75 23.63 27.43 -2.10
CA GLU A 75 22.48 27.14 -1.22
C GLU A 75 21.23 26.80 -2.04
N THR A 76 21.07 27.50 -3.17
CA THR A 76 20.01 27.23 -4.15
C THR A 76 20.09 25.81 -4.72
N ALA A 77 21.29 25.37 -5.14
CA ALA A 77 21.49 24.03 -5.67
C ALA A 77 21.28 22.94 -4.60
N GLU A 78 21.71 23.17 -3.35
CA GLU A 78 21.51 22.27 -2.22
C GLU A 78 20.01 22.09 -1.93
N MET A 79 19.24 23.19 -1.86
CA MET A 79 17.79 23.15 -1.64
C MET A 79 17.06 22.41 -2.79
N LEU A 80 17.41 22.67 -4.04
CA LEU A 80 16.81 21.95 -5.18
C LEU A 80 17.12 20.45 -5.14
N THR A 81 18.31 20.07 -4.66
CA THR A 81 18.69 18.67 -4.46
C THR A 81 17.80 18.02 -3.40
N GLU A 82 17.61 18.66 -2.24
CA GLU A 82 16.71 18.18 -1.19
C GLU A 82 15.28 18.01 -1.70
N LYS A 83 14.75 18.97 -2.46
CA LYS A 83 13.40 18.86 -3.05
C LYS A 83 13.32 17.73 -4.06
N ALA A 84 14.34 17.50 -4.88
CA ALA A 84 14.40 16.38 -5.81
C ALA A 84 14.39 15.03 -5.07
N GLU A 85 15.15 14.90 -3.97
CA GLU A 85 15.14 13.71 -3.11
C GLU A 85 13.77 13.48 -2.47
N MET A 86 13.12 14.52 -1.94
CA MET A 86 11.75 14.44 -1.43
C MET A 86 10.75 14.00 -2.50
N MET A 87 10.86 14.51 -3.73
CA MET A 87 10.00 14.09 -4.84
C MET A 87 10.23 12.62 -5.21
N GLN A 88 11.49 12.19 -5.23
CA GLN A 88 11.85 10.79 -5.50
C GLN A 88 11.22 9.86 -4.45
N GLN A 89 11.28 10.21 -3.16
CA GLN A 89 10.61 9.45 -2.09
C GLN A 89 9.09 9.37 -2.29
N LYS A 90 8.44 10.47 -2.74
CA LYS A 90 7.01 10.47 -3.06
C LYS A 90 6.69 9.57 -4.25
N ILE A 91 7.52 9.59 -5.29
CA ILE A 91 7.36 8.71 -6.47
C ILE A 91 7.43 7.25 -6.04
N GLU A 92 8.42 6.88 -5.21
CA GLU A 92 8.56 5.52 -4.70
C GLU A 92 7.36 5.10 -3.85
N ALA A 93 6.87 5.98 -2.97
CA ALA A 93 5.67 5.71 -2.18
C ALA A 93 4.43 5.49 -3.07
N LEU A 94 4.22 6.35 -4.08
CA LEU A 94 3.11 6.22 -5.03
C LEU A 94 3.21 4.94 -5.87
N GLN A 95 4.42 4.55 -6.29
CA GLN A 95 4.65 3.29 -7.00
C GLN A 95 4.31 2.08 -6.12
N ARG A 96 4.72 2.08 -4.84
CA ARG A 96 4.33 1.04 -3.87
C ARG A 96 2.82 0.97 -3.68
N THR A 97 2.16 2.12 -3.49
CA THR A 97 0.69 2.17 -3.37
C THR A 97 -0.01 1.63 -4.62
N LYS A 98 0.50 1.96 -5.82
CA LYS A 98 -0.01 1.41 -7.08
C LYS A 98 0.12 -0.11 -7.14
N GLU A 99 1.27 -0.66 -6.75
CA GLU A 99 1.49 -2.11 -6.68
C GLU A 99 0.50 -2.79 -5.73
N ILE A 100 0.31 -2.23 -4.54
CA ILE A 100 -0.69 -2.72 -3.55
C ILE A 100 -2.09 -2.75 -4.16
N ILE A 101 -2.52 -1.67 -4.81
CA ILE A 101 -3.85 -1.58 -5.45
C ILE A 101 -3.99 -2.62 -6.56
N GLN A 102 -2.96 -2.82 -7.38
CA GLN A 102 -2.97 -3.79 -8.47
C GLN A 102 -3.09 -5.22 -7.94
N ASN A 103 -2.29 -5.59 -6.94
CA ASN A 103 -2.33 -6.92 -6.35
C ASN A 103 -3.68 -7.18 -5.66
N LYS A 104 -4.20 -6.23 -4.86
CA LYS A 104 -5.53 -6.35 -4.26
C LYS A 104 -6.64 -6.51 -5.30
N LYS A 105 -6.59 -5.73 -6.39
CA LYS A 105 -7.55 -5.87 -7.49
C LYS A 105 -7.51 -7.26 -8.11
N GLU A 106 -6.31 -7.81 -8.34
CA GLU A 106 -6.14 -9.16 -8.88
C GLU A 106 -6.73 -10.21 -7.93
N GLN A 107 -6.48 -10.10 -6.62
CA GLN A 107 -7.07 -10.99 -5.61
C GLN A 107 -8.61 -10.95 -5.66
N ILE A 108 -9.21 -9.76 -5.71
CA ILE A 108 -10.67 -9.61 -5.77
C ILE A 108 -11.24 -10.17 -7.09
N VAL A 109 -10.61 -9.88 -8.23
CA VAL A 109 -11.06 -10.39 -9.53
C VAL A 109 -10.97 -11.91 -9.60
N ASN A 110 -9.89 -12.49 -9.06
CA ASN A 110 -9.76 -13.93 -8.94
C ASN A 110 -10.88 -14.49 -8.05
N ALA A 111 -11.12 -13.85 -6.90
CA ALA A 111 -12.15 -14.26 -5.95
C ALA A 111 -13.57 -14.27 -6.54
N ILE A 112 -13.90 -13.31 -7.40
CA ILE A 112 -15.21 -13.24 -8.09
C ILE A 112 -15.43 -14.44 -9.04
N ASN A 113 -14.36 -14.96 -9.65
CA ASN A 113 -14.44 -16.05 -10.63
C ASN A 113 -14.11 -17.42 -10.04
N LEU A 114 -13.97 -17.53 -8.71
CA LEU A 114 -13.67 -18.79 -8.04
C LEU A 114 -14.85 -19.76 -8.09
N ASP A 115 -14.53 -21.03 -8.35
CA ASP A 115 -15.40 -22.14 -8.00
C ASP A 115 -15.11 -22.56 -6.56
N ILE A 116 -15.97 -22.12 -5.63
CA ILE A 116 -15.79 -22.31 -4.18
C ILE A 116 -15.89 -23.80 -3.78
N ASP A 117 -16.61 -24.62 -4.55
CA ASP A 117 -16.79 -26.04 -4.25
C ASP A 117 -15.66 -26.92 -4.81
N ASN A 118 -14.80 -26.37 -5.67
CA ASN A 118 -13.68 -27.10 -6.25
C ASN A 118 -12.48 -27.18 -5.28
N ILE A 119 -12.00 -28.40 -5.05
CA ILE A 119 -10.80 -28.66 -4.25
C ILE A 119 -9.74 -29.25 -5.17
N THR A 120 -8.54 -28.69 -5.14
CA THR A 120 -7.43 -29.05 -6.02
C THR A 120 -6.22 -29.53 -5.22
N ILE A 121 -5.38 -30.35 -5.86
CA ILE A 121 -4.03 -30.63 -5.36
C ILE A 121 -3.06 -29.78 -6.16
N GLU A 122 -2.33 -28.91 -5.49
CA GLU A 122 -1.42 -27.95 -6.11
C GLU A 122 -0.02 -28.07 -5.53
N HIS A 123 0.98 -28.04 -6.41
CA HIS A 123 2.36 -27.86 -5.99
C HIS A 123 2.67 -26.37 -5.94
N LEU A 124 2.86 -25.83 -4.73
CA LEU A 124 3.10 -24.41 -4.54
C LEU A 124 4.58 -24.15 -4.38
N GLU A 125 5.11 -23.23 -5.19
CA GLU A 125 6.50 -22.78 -5.12
C GLU A 125 6.85 -22.12 -3.79
N ARG A 126 8.13 -21.94 -3.52
CA ARG A 126 8.58 -21.25 -2.29
C ARG A 126 8.09 -19.81 -2.22
N GLU A 127 7.72 -19.37 -1.02
CA GLU A 127 7.30 -17.98 -0.75
C GLU A 127 7.87 -17.47 0.58
N TYR A 128 7.83 -16.14 0.72
CA TYR A 128 8.43 -15.42 1.84
C TYR A 128 7.35 -14.68 2.62
N TYR A 129 7.34 -14.87 3.94
CA TYR A 129 6.36 -14.29 4.84
C TYR A 129 7.05 -13.52 5.97
N VAL A 130 6.38 -12.46 6.43
CA VAL A 130 6.58 -11.91 7.76
C VAL A 130 5.56 -12.55 8.69
N LEU A 131 5.98 -12.97 9.88
CA LEU A 131 5.12 -13.57 10.89
C LEU A 131 4.88 -12.61 12.05
N SER A 132 3.69 -12.69 12.64
CA SER A 132 3.43 -12.10 13.95
C SER A 132 4.15 -12.86 15.06
N LYS A 133 3.96 -12.40 16.31
CA LYS A 133 4.23 -13.25 17.48
C LYS A 133 3.27 -14.43 17.51
N ASN A 134 3.65 -15.48 18.24
CA ASN A 134 2.79 -16.63 18.47
C ASN A 134 1.53 -16.21 19.26
N ILE A 135 0.36 -16.63 18.77
CA ILE A 135 -0.99 -16.35 19.29
C ILE A 135 -1.80 -17.63 19.50
N LEU A 136 -1.14 -18.79 19.57
CA LEU A 136 -1.82 -20.05 19.83
C LEU A 136 -2.49 -20.02 21.20
N ASN A 137 -3.78 -20.34 21.26
CA ASN A 137 -4.62 -20.24 22.45
C ASN A 137 -4.70 -18.83 23.06
N SER A 138 -4.46 -17.79 22.27
CA SER A 138 -4.61 -16.40 22.73
C SER A 138 -6.07 -16.05 22.95
N THR A 139 -6.33 -15.15 23.90
CA THR A 139 -7.63 -14.51 24.05
C THR A 139 -7.92 -13.52 22.92
N ASP A 140 -9.18 -13.16 22.68
CA ASP A 140 -9.56 -12.15 21.67
C ASP A 140 -8.83 -10.82 21.84
N LYS A 141 -8.55 -10.44 23.09
CA LYS A 141 -7.81 -9.22 23.42
C LYS A 141 -6.36 -9.32 22.95
N GLU A 142 -5.68 -10.41 23.29
CA GLU A 142 -4.29 -10.65 22.87
C GLU A 142 -4.18 -10.76 21.36
N PHE A 143 -5.12 -11.46 20.72
CA PHE A 143 -5.23 -11.52 19.26
C PHE A 143 -5.31 -10.12 18.65
N THR A 144 -6.20 -9.27 19.16
CA THR A 144 -6.39 -7.89 18.68
C THR A 144 -5.12 -7.05 18.85
N GLU A 145 -4.45 -7.15 19.99
CA GLU A 145 -3.18 -6.44 20.24
C GLU A 145 -2.09 -6.90 19.27
N VAL A 146 -1.98 -8.20 19.02
CA VAL A 146 -1.01 -8.75 18.07
C VAL A 146 -1.35 -8.34 16.63
N MET A 147 -2.62 -8.42 16.20
CA MET A 147 -3.10 -7.91 14.91
C MET A 147 -2.67 -6.46 14.67
N MET A 148 -2.98 -5.56 15.61
CA MET A 148 -2.69 -4.13 15.47
C MET A 148 -1.19 -3.85 15.44
N SER A 149 -0.40 -4.53 16.29
CA SER A 149 1.06 -4.38 16.28
C SER A 149 1.70 -4.95 15.00
N PHE A 150 1.16 -6.04 14.45
CA PHE A 150 1.62 -6.67 13.22
C PHE A 150 1.37 -5.78 12.01
N ILE A 151 0.15 -5.24 11.86
CA ILE A 151 -0.19 -4.29 10.78
C ILE A 151 0.68 -3.04 10.86
N LYS A 152 0.89 -2.52 12.07
CA LYS A 152 1.76 -1.36 12.30
C LYS A 152 3.20 -1.65 11.84
N HIS A 153 3.77 -2.79 12.22
CA HIS A 153 5.11 -3.19 11.83
C HIS A 153 5.27 -3.33 10.31
N ILE A 154 4.32 -3.98 9.64
CA ILE A 154 4.30 -4.12 8.17
C ILE A 154 4.36 -2.75 7.49
N LYS A 155 3.59 -1.78 8.00
CA LYS A 155 3.54 -0.42 7.45
C LYS A 155 4.84 0.36 7.68
N GLU A 156 5.40 0.29 8.88
CA GLU A 156 6.63 0.99 9.24
C GLU A 156 7.84 0.49 8.45
N GLU A 157 7.93 -0.82 8.21
CA GLU A 157 8.99 -1.44 7.41
C GLU A 157 8.72 -1.40 5.90
N GLY A 158 7.54 -0.92 5.47
CA GLY A 158 7.14 -0.87 4.05
C GLY A 158 7.06 -2.25 3.39
N LEU A 159 6.61 -3.27 4.14
CA LEU A 159 6.54 -4.67 3.71
C LEU A 159 5.25 -5.02 2.95
N ASP A 160 4.22 -4.17 3.07
CA ASP A 160 2.92 -4.40 2.42
C ASP A 160 3.07 -4.38 0.89
N ILE A 161 2.74 -5.51 0.28
CA ILE A 161 2.70 -5.69 -1.17
C ILE A 161 1.29 -5.99 -1.67
N GLY A 162 0.25 -5.73 -0.88
CA GLY A 162 -1.15 -5.86 -1.28
C GLY A 162 -1.69 -7.29 -1.31
N TYR A 163 -1.02 -8.22 -0.64
CA TYR A 163 -1.51 -9.57 -0.41
C TYR A 163 -2.31 -9.64 0.90
N PRO A 164 -3.26 -10.58 1.02
CA PRO A 164 -4.09 -10.70 2.22
C PRO A 164 -3.24 -11.04 3.45
N VAL A 165 -3.76 -10.64 4.62
CA VAL A 165 -3.32 -11.24 5.88
C VAL A 165 -3.81 -12.69 5.90
N GLY A 166 -3.01 -13.57 6.48
CA GLY A 166 -3.38 -14.96 6.66
C GLY A 166 -3.06 -15.48 8.06
N GLY A 167 -3.57 -16.67 8.34
CA GLY A 167 -3.33 -17.42 9.57
C GLY A 167 -2.59 -18.72 9.33
N VAL A 168 -1.68 -19.08 10.23
CA VAL A 168 -1.04 -20.41 10.24
C VAL A 168 -1.70 -21.28 11.30
N ILE A 169 -2.35 -22.35 10.88
CA ILE A 169 -2.99 -23.32 11.79
C ILE A 169 -2.08 -24.55 11.89
N PRO A 170 -1.54 -24.86 13.08
CA PRO A 170 -0.68 -26.03 13.25
C PRO A 170 -1.40 -27.33 12.89
N LYS A 171 -0.68 -28.30 12.32
CA LYS A 171 -1.21 -29.64 12.00
C LYS A 171 -1.98 -30.25 13.18
N ALA A 172 -1.44 -30.13 14.39
CA ALA A 172 -2.05 -30.66 15.60
C ALA A 172 -3.44 -30.06 15.93
N GLN A 173 -3.74 -28.84 15.47
CA GLN A 173 -5.05 -28.23 15.64
C GLN A 173 -6.04 -28.71 14.57
N ILE A 174 -5.56 -28.90 13.33
CA ILE A 174 -6.35 -29.53 12.26
C ILE A 174 -6.78 -30.96 12.67
N GLU A 175 -5.89 -31.72 13.28
CA GLU A 175 -6.18 -33.08 13.78
C GLU A 175 -7.20 -33.09 14.93
N LYS A 176 -7.31 -31.99 15.70
CA LYS A 176 -8.29 -31.81 16.77
C LYS A 176 -9.59 -31.13 16.30
N ASN A 177 -9.68 -30.75 15.03
CA ASN A 177 -10.77 -29.95 14.46
C ASN A 177 -10.90 -28.54 15.09
N ASP A 178 -9.79 -27.98 15.57
CA ASP A 178 -9.72 -26.63 16.13
C ASP A 178 -9.19 -25.63 15.08
N TYR A 179 -10.06 -25.31 14.12
CA TYR A 179 -9.68 -24.54 12.93
C TYR A 179 -9.54 -23.03 13.16
N LEU A 180 -10.07 -22.50 14.26
CA LEU A 180 -10.01 -21.06 14.57
C LEU A 180 -8.75 -20.68 15.35
N ASN A 181 -8.04 -21.67 15.88
CA ASN A 181 -6.90 -21.47 16.76
C ASN A 181 -5.59 -21.39 15.98
N VAL A 182 -5.36 -20.22 15.39
CA VAL A 182 -4.16 -19.89 14.64
C VAL A 182 -2.95 -19.70 15.56
N SER A 183 -1.79 -20.14 15.11
CA SER A 183 -0.52 -19.95 15.83
C SER A 183 0.13 -18.61 15.52
N HIS A 184 0.01 -18.10 14.30
CA HIS A 184 0.63 -16.87 13.84
C HIS A 184 -0.24 -16.24 12.75
N LEU A 185 -0.21 -14.91 12.68
CA LEU A 185 -0.60 -14.18 11.47
C LEU A 185 0.60 -14.10 10.54
N PHE A 186 0.34 -14.03 9.24
CA PHE A 186 1.37 -13.80 8.25
C PHE A 186 0.91 -12.82 7.16
N MET A 187 1.87 -12.29 6.42
CA MET A 187 1.64 -11.60 5.15
C MET A 187 2.79 -11.93 4.19
N ARG A 188 2.45 -12.08 2.91
CA ARG A 188 3.43 -12.24 1.82
C ARG A 188 4.31 -11.01 1.67
N ILE A 189 5.61 -11.24 1.52
CA ILE A 189 6.62 -10.21 1.29
C ILE A 189 7.53 -10.60 0.12
N LYS A 190 8.28 -9.63 -0.41
CA LYS A 190 9.32 -9.89 -1.42
C LYS A 190 10.49 -10.64 -0.76
N GLU A 191 11.16 -11.50 -1.53
CA GLU A 191 12.27 -12.36 -1.08
C GLU A 191 13.36 -11.63 -0.27
N LYS A 192 13.70 -10.41 -0.67
CA LYS A 192 14.77 -9.61 -0.06
C LYS A 192 14.26 -8.50 0.86
N ALA A 193 12.97 -8.53 1.23
CA ALA A 193 12.37 -7.49 2.05
C ALA A 193 12.82 -7.56 3.52
N LEU A 194 13.16 -8.75 4.02
CA LEU A 194 13.69 -8.95 5.37
C LEU A 194 14.99 -9.76 5.32
N LYS A 195 15.84 -9.54 6.34
CA LYS A 195 17.08 -10.31 6.51
C LYS A 195 16.80 -11.79 6.81
N ASN A 196 15.76 -12.06 7.61
CA ASN A 196 15.36 -13.40 8.05
C ASN A 196 13.83 -13.57 7.93
N PRO A 197 13.29 -13.69 6.71
CA PRO A 197 11.87 -13.95 6.52
C PRO A 197 11.52 -15.39 6.93
N PHE A 198 10.26 -15.64 7.26
CA PHE A 198 9.76 -17.01 7.28
C PHE A 198 9.63 -17.50 5.85
N ILE A 199 10.10 -18.72 5.59
CA ILE A 199 10.12 -19.29 4.24
C ILE A 199 9.13 -20.45 4.22
N ARG A 200 8.04 -20.29 3.47
CA ARG A 200 7.21 -21.42 3.09
C ARG A 200 7.96 -22.20 2.02
N LYS A 201 8.31 -23.44 2.34
CA LYS A 201 9.00 -24.33 1.41
C LYS A 201 8.09 -24.66 0.23
N SER A 202 8.71 -25.01 -0.89
CA SER A 202 7.99 -25.62 -2.00
C SER A 202 7.47 -26.99 -1.54
N CYS A 203 6.15 -27.18 -1.59
CA CYS A 203 5.48 -28.41 -1.22
C CYS A 203 4.07 -28.48 -1.81
N THR A 204 3.44 -29.63 -1.66
CA THR A 204 2.11 -29.91 -2.20
C THR A 204 1.03 -29.58 -1.16
N TYR A 205 -0.04 -28.93 -1.62
CA TYR A 205 -1.18 -28.53 -0.81
C TYR A 205 -2.48 -29.05 -1.42
N ALA A 206 -3.43 -29.43 -0.57
CA ALA A 206 -4.83 -29.41 -0.95
C ALA A 206 -5.33 -27.97 -0.79
N VAL A 207 -5.86 -27.39 -1.86
CA VAL A 207 -6.33 -26.02 -1.93
C VAL A 207 -7.84 -26.01 -2.08
N GLY A 208 -8.52 -25.26 -1.23
CA GLY A 208 -9.96 -25.08 -1.26
C GLY A 208 -10.34 -23.68 -0.79
N TYR A 209 -11.59 -23.31 -1.04
CA TYR A 209 -12.10 -22.00 -0.67
C TYR A 209 -13.32 -22.14 0.23
N HIS A 210 -13.43 -21.26 1.20
CA HIS A 210 -14.62 -21.10 2.03
C HIS A 210 -15.25 -19.75 1.73
N LYS A 211 -16.55 -19.74 1.42
CA LYS A 211 -17.34 -18.51 1.37
C LYS A 211 -18.24 -18.43 2.61
N GLY A 212 -18.07 -17.38 3.39
CA GLY A 212 -18.83 -17.13 4.60
C GLY A 212 -17.96 -16.91 5.85
N SER A 213 -18.64 -16.80 6.99
CA SER A 213 -18.03 -16.52 8.30
C SER A 213 -16.93 -17.52 8.66
N TYR A 214 -15.86 -17.04 9.28
CA TYR A 214 -14.74 -17.87 9.74
C TYR A 214 -15.20 -19.02 10.64
N ILE A 215 -16.26 -18.82 11.43
CA ILE A 215 -16.81 -19.87 12.32
C ILE A 215 -17.32 -21.08 11.54
N LYS A 216 -17.64 -20.93 10.26
CA LYS A 216 -18.14 -22.00 9.38
C LYS A 216 -17.07 -22.64 8.50
N THR A 217 -15.80 -22.25 8.62
CA THR A 217 -14.72 -22.86 7.82
C THR A 217 -14.61 -24.36 8.06
N TYR A 218 -15.07 -24.87 9.21
CA TYR A 218 -15.14 -26.31 9.49
C TYR A 218 -15.85 -27.09 8.38
N GLU A 219 -16.89 -26.53 7.75
CA GLU A 219 -17.62 -27.19 6.67
C GLU A 219 -16.71 -27.47 5.46
N THR A 220 -15.85 -26.51 5.12
CA THR A 220 -14.86 -26.66 4.05
C THR A 220 -13.73 -27.60 4.48
N TYR A 221 -13.26 -27.53 5.72
CA TYR A 221 -12.25 -28.46 6.23
C TYR A 221 -12.69 -29.92 6.16
N GLU A 222 -13.93 -30.24 6.52
CA GLU A 222 -14.45 -31.61 6.45
C GLU A 222 -14.52 -32.11 4.98
N LYS A 223 -14.95 -31.25 4.05
CA LYS A 223 -14.91 -31.55 2.60
C LYS A 223 -13.48 -31.82 2.13
N MET A 224 -12.53 -30.96 2.52
CA MET A 224 -11.12 -31.07 2.15
C MET A 224 -10.48 -32.33 2.72
N LYS A 225 -10.74 -32.69 3.99
CA LYS A 225 -10.25 -33.94 4.60
C LYS A 225 -10.74 -35.16 3.82
N SER A 226 -12.03 -35.20 3.50
CA SER A 226 -12.61 -36.27 2.68
C SER A 226 -11.98 -36.35 1.28
N PHE A 227 -11.72 -35.20 0.66
CA PHE A 227 -11.04 -35.12 -0.64
C PHE A 227 -9.58 -35.62 -0.56
N ILE A 228 -8.82 -35.17 0.44
CA ILE A 228 -7.42 -35.59 0.68
C ILE A 228 -7.36 -37.11 0.83
N ASP A 229 -8.23 -37.68 1.66
CA ASP A 229 -8.24 -39.12 1.92
C ASP A 229 -8.60 -39.95 0.69
N SER A 230 -9.64 -39.54 -0.05
CA SER A 230 -10.11 -40.24 -1.25
C SER A 230 -9.14 -40.16 -2.44
N ASN A 231 -8.26 -39.16 -2.48
CA ASN A 231 -7.25 -38.99 -3.52
C ASN A 231 -5.87 -39.56 -3.16
N GLY A 232 -5.76 -40.35 -2.07
CA GLY A 232 -4.52 -41.03 -1.72
C GLY A 232 -3.45 -40.12 -1.09
N TYR A 233 -3.87 -39.01 -0.49
CA TYR A 233 -2.99 -38.11 0.26
C TYR A 233 -3.24 -38.21 1.77
N GLN A 234 -2.29 -37.72 2.55
CA GLN A 234 -2.40 -37.50 3.98
C GLN A 234 -1.91 -36.10 4.36
N ILE A 235 -2.43 -35.56 5.46
CA ILE A 235 -2.01 -34.25 5.99
C ILE A 235 -0.58 -34.39 6.54
N SER A 236 0.36 -33.62 6.00
CA SER A 236 1.79 -33.72 6.32
C SER A 236 2.34 -32.52 7.10
N GLY A 237 1.60 -31.42 7.17
CA GLY A 237 2.07 -30.20 7.86
C GLY A 237 0.98 -29.21 8.19
N ASP A 238 1.41 -27.99 8.49
CA ASP A 238 0.54 -26.90 8.92
C ASP A 238 -0.36 -26.42 7.77
N THR A 239 -1.51 -25.87 8.14
CA THR A 239 -2.43 -25.23 7.20
C THR A 239 -2.18 -23.73 7.16
N ILE A 240 -2.30 -23.17 5.96
CA ILE A 240 -2.17 -21.75 5.70
C ILE A 240 -3.53 -21.26 5.19
N GLU A 241 -4.11 -20.30 5.90
CA GLU A 241 -5.32 -19.61 5.47
C GLU A 241 -4.97 -18.21 4.97
N GLU A 242 -5.50 -17.81 3.82
CA GLU A 242 -5.45 -16.43 3.32
C GLU A 242 -6.86 -15.84 3.34
N TYR A 243 -7.03 -14.70 4.01
CA TYR A 243 -8.32 -13.99 4.07
C TYR A 243 -8.47 -13.09 2.84
N VAL A 244 -8.80 -13.69 1.69
CA VAL A 244 -8.82 -13.05 0.37
C VAL A 244 -9.84 -11.91 0.31
N ILE A 245 -11.04 -12.14 0.85
CA ILE A 245 -12.06 -11.11 1.07
C ILE A 245 -12.41 -11.15 2.56
N ASP A 246 -12.19 -10.02 3.24
CA ASP A 246 -12.32 -9.87 4.68
C ASP A 246 -13.27 -8.72 5.06
N GLY A 247 -13.40 -8.44 6.36
CA GLY A 247 -14.24 -7.36 6.88
C GLY A 247 -13.82 -5.94 6.49
N LEU A 248 -12.65 -5.76 5.85
CA LEU A 248 -12.26 -4.47 5.26
C LEU A 248 -12.82 -4.29 3.85
N SER A 249 -13.17 -5.40 3.19
CA SER A 249 -13.55 -5.45 1.77
C SER A 249 -15.01 -5.87 1.55
N ALA A 250 -15.62 -6.56 2.51
CA ALA A 250 -17.01 -7.02 2.48
C ALA A 250 -17.91 -6.23 3.45
N ILE A 251 -19.21 -6.19 3.16
CA ILE A 251 -20.23 -5.54 4.00
C ILE A 251 -20.65 -6.45 5.18
N GLY A 252 -20.59 -7.77 4.99
CA GLY A 252 -20.95 -8.77 5.98
C GLY A 252 -20.12 -10.05 5.84
N GLU A 253 -20.16 -10.89 6.89
CA GLU A 253 -19.35 -12.11 6.97
C GLU A 253 -19.76 -13.16 5.92
N GLU A 254 -20.96 -13.08 5.37
CA GLU A 254 -21.47 -13.95 4.30
C GLU A 254 -20.69 -13.83 2.98
N ASP A 255 -20.01 -12.71 2.78
CA ASP A 255 -19.21 -12.44 1.58
C ASP A 255 -17.70 -12.61 1.81
N TYR A 256 -17.30 -13.05 3.00
CA TYR A 256 -15.90 -13.40 3.25
C TYR A 256 -15.48 -14.58 2.37
N ILE A 257 -14.24 -14.53 1.89
CA ILE A 257 -13.63 -15.60 1.12
C ILE A 257 -12.29 -15.93 1.77
N THR A 258 -12.19 -17.14 2.31
CA THR A 258 -10.96 -17.69 2.87
C THR A 258 -10.41 -18.76 1.94
N LYS A 259 -9.16 -18.62 1.52
CA LYS A 259 -8.42 -19.68 0.83
C LYS A 259 -7.74 -20.54 1.88
N ILE A 260 -8.00 -21.84 1.85
CA ILE A 260 -7.45 -22.82 2.78
C ILE A 260 -6.44 -23.69 2.02
N MET A 261 -5.21 -23.77 2.52
CA MET A 261 -4.14 -24.56 1.93
C MET A 261 -3.60 -25.54 2.97
N ILE A 262 -4.03 -26.79 2.89
CA ILE A 262 -3.61 -27.86 3.82
C ILE A 262 -2.41 -28.59 3.22
N GLN A 263 -1.27 -28.60 3.91
CA GLN A 263 -0.09 -29.29 3.42
C GLN A 263 -0.30 -30.82 3.39
N VAL A 264 -0.01 -31.45 2.25
CA VAL A 264 -0.24 -32.87 2.03
C VAL A 264 0.98 -33.60 1.45
N GLU A 265 1.03 -34.91 1.64
CA GLU A 265 1.95 -35.82 0.97
C GLU A 265 1.20 -37.10 0.53
N GLY A 266 1.76 -37.83 -0.45
CA GLY A 266 1.15 -39.09 -0.91
C GLY A 266 1.22 -40.17 0.18
N LYS A 267 0.18 -41.01 0.25
CA LYS A 267 0.13 -42.21 1.10
C LYS A 267 0.98 -43.35 0.54
#